data_AF-A0A2I0NWC2-F1
#
_entry.id   AF-A0A2I0NWC2-F1
#
_cell.length_a   1.000
_cell.length_b   1.000
_cell.length_c   1.000
_cell.angle_alpha   90.00
_cell.angle_beta   90.00
_cell.angle_gamma   90.00
#
_symmetry.space_group_name_H-M   'P 1'
#
loop_
_entity.id
_entity.type
_entity.pdbx_description
1 polymer ?
#
loop_
_entity_poly.entity_id
_entity_poly.type
_entity_poly.pdbx_seq_one_letter_code
_entity_poly.pdbx_strand_id
1 'polypeptide(L)'
;MDDRSKVIACFREAGFRMDKDRFEHRLIAQKFVYLLKLKGVEFAYPFRLYVRGPYSPTLAREYYQYADEFSRCETDLALSPAEADSVAGLNGLFDKSPSLLEIGATYGYLAYEMHQPPQQAYRTVKRMKSFYSNEQIVKGVNRAKQYLFVPTDDEAAAL
;
A
#
# COMPACT_ATOMS: atom_id res chain seq x y z
N MET A 1 8.45 12.41 -14.39
CA MET A 1 9.19 11.43 -13.59
C MET A 1 8.65 10.07 -13.95
N ASP A 2 9.49 9.05 -14.15
CA ASP A 2 9.04 7.70 -14.49
C ASP A 2 8.51 7.00 -13.23
N ASP A 3 7.19 6.89 -13.09
CA ASP A 3 6.53 6.27 -11.93
C ASP A 3 7.02 4.83 -11.70
N ARG A 4 7.33 4.10 -12.78
CA ARG A 4 7.85 2.73 -12.70
C ARG A 4 9.17 2.72 -11.95
N SER A 5 10.13 3.55 -12.36
CA SER A 5 11.42 3.71 -11.69
C SER A 5 11.27 4.05 -10.20
N LYS A 6 10.28 4.87 -9.84
CA LYS A 6 9.96 5.19 -8.43
C LYS A 6 9.39 3.99 -7.67
N VAL A 7 8.44 3.25 -8.24
CA VAL A 7 7.91 2.03 -7.62
C VAL A 7 9.03 1.00 -7.40
N ILE A 8 9.90 0.81 -8.37
CA ILE A 8 11.04 -0.11 -8.26
C ILE A 8 11.97 0.34 -7.11
N ALA A 9 12.22 1.65 -6.97
CA ALA A 9 13.01 2.18 -5.86
C ALA A 9 12.31 1.96 -4.49
N CYS A 10 11.00 2.15 -4.39
CA CYS A 10 10.23 1.82 -3.19
C CYS A 10 10.30 0.32 -2.85
N PHE A 11 10.24 -0.55 -3.85
CA PHE A 11 10.36 -2.00 -3.65
C PHE A 11 11.77 -2.40 -3.22
N ARG A 12 12.81 -1.77 -3.79
CA ARG A 12 14.20 -1.93 -3.36
C ARG A 12 14.36 -1.60 -1.88
N GLU A 13 13.87 -0.42 -1.47
CA GLU A 13 13.92 0.06 -0.09
C GLU A 13 13.14 -0.86 0.87
N ALA A 14 12.00 -1.40 0.44
CA ALA A 14 11.24 -2.38 1.22
C ALA A 14 11.85 -3.80 1.25
N GLY A 15 12.95 -4.04 0.53
CA GLY A 15 13.52 -5.37 0.32
C GLY A 15 12.56 -6.33 -0.39
N PHE A 16 11.68 -5.82 -1.24
CA PHE A 16 10.68 -6.59 -1.98
C PHE A 16 11.12 -6.81 -3.43
N ARG A 17 11.51 -8.04 -3.76
CA ARG A 17 11.76 -8.45 -5.14
C ARG A 17 10.47 -9.03 -5.73
N MET A 18 9.88 -8.32 -6.68
CA MET A 18 8.59 -8.71 -7.23
C MET A 18 8.72 -9.90 -8.18
N ASP A 19 7.79 -10.84 -8.04
CA ASP A 19 7.63 -11.99 -8.93
C ASP A 19 6.21 -11.93 -9.47
N LYS A 20 6.07 -11.67 -10.77
CA LYS A 20 4.76 -11.49 -11.40
C LYS A 20 3.92 -12.76 -11.39
N ASP A 21 4.52 -13.94 -11.32
CA ASP A 21 3.81 -15.22 -11.41
C ASP A 21 3.24 -15.64 -10.04
N ARG A 22 3.81 -15.10 -8.95
CA ARG A 22 3.27 -15.25 -7.59
C ARG A 22 2.09 -14.33 -7.31
N PHE A 23 0.92 -14.92 -7.05
CA PHE A 23 -0.30 -14.18 -6.72
C PHE A 23 -0.14 -13.22 -5.54
N GLU A 24 0.54 -13.67 -4.48
CA GLU A 24 0.80 -12.85 -3.28
C GLU A 24 1.65 -11.61 -3.60
N HIS A 25 2.65 -11.74 -4.48
CA HIS A 25 3.50 -10.61 -4.87
C HIS A 25 2.71 -9.57 -5.66
N ARG A 26 1.80 -10.01 -6.54
CA ARG A 26 0.87 -9.10 -7.22
C ARG A 26 -0.03 -8.35 -6.25
N LEU A 27 -0.50 -8.99 -5.19
CA LEU A 27 -1.25 -8.31 -4.13
C LEU A 27 -0.37 -7.30 -3.40
N ILE A 28 0.80 -7.72 -2.91
CA ILE A 28 1.74 -6.83 -2.19
C ILE A 28 2.00 -5.58 -3.03
N ALA A 29 2.41 -5.73 -4.29
CA ALA A 29 2.73 -4.62 -5.16
C ALA A 29 1.58 -3.60 -5.27
N GLN A 30 0.38 -4.09 -5.54
CA GLN A 30 -0.81 -3.24 -5.72
C GLN A 30 -1.18 -2.49 -4.44
N LYS A 31 -1.12 -3.16 -3.28
CA LYS A 31 -1.52 -2.55 -2.01
C LYS A 31 -0.45 -1.66 -1.42
N PHE A 32 0.81 -2.02 -1.60
CA PHE A 32 1.96 -1.28 -1.12
C PHE A 32 2.03 0.09 -1.81
N VAL A 33 1.98 0.10 -3.15
CA VAL A 33 1.97 1.35 -3.93
C VAL A 33 0.74 2.20 -3.59
N TYR A 34 -0.44 1.59 -3.42
CA TYR A 34 -1.63 2.34 -3.05
C TYR A 34 -1.54 2.99 -1.67
N LEU A 35 -1.02 2.29 -0.67
CA LEU A 35 -0.86 2.85 0.68
C LEU A 35 0.19 3.97 0.70
N LEU A 36 1.29 3.83 -0.03
CA LEU A 36 2.26 4.92 -0.23
C LEU A 36 1.62 6.14 -0.89
N LYS A 37 0.77 5.92 -1.91
CA LYS A 37 0.00 6.99 -2.55
C LYS A 37 -0.87 7.74 -1.55
N LEU A 38 -1.60 7.02 -0.70
CA LEU A 38 -2.41 7.62 0.36
C LEU A 38 -1.57 8.36 1.42
N LYS A 39 -0.31 7.95 1.64
CA LYS A 39 0.63 8.64 2.53
C LYS A 39 1.24 9.91 1.92
N GLY A 40 1.04 10.15 0.63
CA GLY A 40 1.52 11.34 -0.07
C GLY A 40 2.67 11.08 -1.06
N VAL A 41 3.11 9.83 -1.26
CA VAL A 41 4.08 9.53 -2.32
C VAL A 41 3.40 9.63 -3.68
N GLU A 42 3.92 10.50 -4.54
CA GLU A 42 3.28 10.78 -5.82
C GLU A 42 3.45 9.64 -6.83
N PHE A 43 2.32 9.10 -7.29
CA PHE A 43 2.22 8.17 -8.41
C PHE A 43 0.98 8.50 -9.27
N ALA A 44 1.14 8.50 -10.59
CA ALA A 44 0.08 8.68 -11.59
C ALA A 44 -0.65 7.37 -11.95
N TYR A 45 -0.61 6.36 -11.08
CA TYR A 45 -1.43 5.15 -11.24
C TYR A 45 -2.88 5.40 -10.77
N PRO A 46 -3.89 5.18 -11.63
CA PRO A 46 -5.29 5.23 -11.23
C PRO A 46 -5.66 3.94 -10.49
N PHE A 47 -6.28 4.06 -9.32
CA PHE A 47 -6.75 2.94 -8.52
C PHE A 47 -8.28 2.92 -8.46
N ARG A 48 -8.86 1.72 -8.52
CA ARG A 48 -10.29 1.49 -8.25
C ARG A 48 -10.43 0.33 -7.26
N LEU A 49 -11.54 0.29 -6.53
CA LEU A 49 -11.80 -0.77 -5.58
C LEU A 49 -12.36 -2.03 -6.28
N TYR A 50 -11.69 -3.17 -6.05
CA TYR A 50 -12.14 -4.50 -6.51
C TYR A 50 -12.30 -5.44 -5.33
N VAL A 51 -12.71 -6.70 -5.61
CA VAL A 51 -12.85 -7.77 -4.61
C VAL A 51 -11.58 -7.92 -3.76
N ARG A 52 -10.40 -7.89 -4.40
CA ARG A 52 -9.10 -7.97 -3.71
C ARG A 52 -8.58 -6.63 -3.20
N GLY A 53 -9.44 -5.61 -3.07
CA GLY A 53 -9.07 -4.25 -2.64
C GLY A 53 -8.65 -3.32 -3.80
N PRO A 54 -8.04 -2.16 -3.51
CA PRO A 54 -7.65 -1.16 -4.51
C PRO A 54 -6.65 -1.71 -5.53
N TYR A 55 -6.91 -1.54 -6.81
CA TYR A 55 -6.08 -2.10 -7.87
C TYR A 55 -5.93 -1.11 -9.03
N SER A 56 -4.72 -1.03 -9.57
CA SER A 56 -4.39 -0.29 -10.77
C SER A 56 -3.99 -1.24 -11.90
N PRO A 57 -4.81 -1.32 -12.98
CA PRO A 57 -4.43 -2.06 -14.18
C PRO A 57 -3.18 -1.50 -14.86
N THR A 58 -2.93 -0.19 -14.73
CA THR A 58 -1.72 0.45 -15.28
C THR A 58 -0.48 -0.03 -14.54
N LEU A 59 -0.45 0.01 -13.20
CA LEU A 59 0.65 -0.58 -12.42
C LEU A 59 0.83 -2.06 -12.73
N ALA A 60 -0.27 -2.78 -12.95
CA ALA A 60 -0.19 -4.18 -13.32
C ALA A 60 0.54 -4.41 -14.64
N ARG A 61 0.21 -3.61 -15.65
CA ARG A 61 0.87 -3.67 -16.94
C ARG A 61 2.38 -3.46 -16.80
N GLU A 62 2.81 -2.50 -15.97
CA GLU A 62 4.23 -2.22 -15.73
C GLU A 62 4.99 -3.44 -15.22
N TYR A 63 4.55 -4.05 -14.11
CA TYR A 63 5.27 -5.20 -13.56
C TYR A 63 5.14 -6.50 -14.37
N TYR A 64 4.21 -6.55 -15.34
CA TYR A 64 4.13 -7.64 -16.31
C TYR A 64 5.08 -7.40 -17.50
N GLN A 65 5.15 -6.17 -18.02
CA GLN A 65 5.97 -5.81 -19.18
C GLN A 65 7.46 -5.71 -18.83
N TYR A 66 7.78 -5.18 -17.64
CA TYR A 66 9.14 -4.93 -17.17
C TYR A 66 9.51 -5.85 -16.00
N ALA A 67 9.07 -7.11 -16.06
CA ALA A 67 9.20 -8.05 -14.95
C ALA A 67 10.64 -8.22 -14.43
N ASP A 68 11.62 -8.19 -15.34
CA ASP A 68 13.04 -8.29 -14.98
C ASP A 68 13.49 -7.11 -14.11
N GLU A 69 13.15 -5.87 -14.48
CA GLU A 69 13.49 -4.65 -13.72
C GLU A 69 12.89 -4.71 -12.31
N PHE A 70 11.62 -5.11 -12.20
CA PHE A 70 10.92 -5.25 -10.92
C PHE A 70 11.48 -6.38 -10.04
N SER A 71 11.89 -7.50 -10.64
CA SER A 71 12.47 -8.65 -9.90
C SER A 71 13.89 -8.36 -9.40
N ARG A 72 14.68 -7.61 -10.19
CA ARG A 72 16.05 -7.23 -9.87
C ARG A 72 16.12 -5.97 -9.00
N CYS A 73 15.02 -5.22 -8.92
CA CYS A 73 14.94 -3.90 -8.33
C CYS A 73 15.90 -2.90 -9.05
N GLU A 74 15.93 -2.97 -10.37
CA GLU A 74 16.88 -2.25 -11.23
C GLU A 74 16.34 -0.86 -11.60
N THR A 75 16.95 0.18 -11.03
CA THR A 75 16.62 1.59 -11.28
C THR A 75 17.72 2.49 -10.75
N ASP A 76 18.08 3.54 -11.49
CA ASP A 76 19.03 4.57 -11.03
C ASP A 76 18.37 5.60 -10.10
N LEU A 77 17.04 5.55 -9.94
CA LEU A 77 16.32 6.49 -9.09
C LEU A 77 16.60 6.20 -7.61
N ALA A 78 17.01 7.23 -6.87
CA ALA A 78 17.08 7.22 -5.41
C ALA A 78 15.84 7.92 -4.83
N LEU A 79 15.28 7.36 -3.76
CA LEU A 79 14.16 7.98 -3.06
C LEU A 79 14.66 9.21 -2.28
N SER A 80 13.80 10.22 -2.16
CA SER A 80 14.03 11.27 -1.16
C SER A 80 13.94 10.69 0.26
N PRO A 81 14.53 11.34 1.28
CA PRO A 81 14.43 10.87 2.67
C PRO A 81 12.99 10.64 3.14
N ALA A 82 12.06 11.55 2.81
CA ALA A 82 10.66 11.43 3.17
C ALA A 82 9.95 10.24 2.48
N GLU A 83 10.29 9.94 1.24
CA GLU A 83 9.78 8.75 0.54
C GLU A 83 10.35 7.46 1.15
N ALA A 84 11.65 7.44 1.47
CA ALA A 84 12.28 6.31 2.15
C ALA A 84 11.65 6.05 3.54
N ASP A 85 11.43 7.09 4.34
CA ASP A 85 10.73 6.99 5.63
C ASP A 85 9.30 6.46 5.47
N SER A 86 8.58 6.90 4.43
CA SER A 86 7.24 6.41 4.11
C SER A 86 7.24 4.92 3.76
N VAL A 87 8.27 4.45 3.04
CA VAL A 87 8.45 3.03 2.71
C VAL A 87 8.82 2.23 3.95
N ALA A 88 9.77 2.71 4.76
CA ALA A 88 10.21 2.07 5.99
C ALA A 88 9.07 1.92 7.00
N GLY A 89 8.27 2.98 7.20
CA GLY A 89 7.10 2.95 8.07
C GLY A 89 6.03 1.96 7.60
N LEU A 90 5.76 1.91 6.28
CA LEU A 90 4.81 0.94 5.72
C LEU A 90 5.31 -0.49 5.89
N ASN A 91 6.59 -0.73 5.58
CA ASN A 91 7.21 -2.03 5.67
C ASN A 91 7.27 -2.52 7.13
N GLY A 92 7.65 -1.66 8.08
CA GLY A 92 7.69 -2.00 9.50
C GLY A 92 6.31 -2.33 10.07
N LEU A 93 5.27 -1.62 9.63
CA LEU A 93 3.90 -1.89 10.08
C LEU A 93 3.28 -3.11 9.43
N PHE A 94 3.48 -3.35 8.15
CA PHE A 94 2.76 -4.41 7.42
C PHE A 94 3.58 -5.67 7.18
N ASP A 95 4.91 -5.59 7.27
CA ASP A 95 5.87 -6.68 7.01
C ASP A 95 5.60 -7.41 5.69
N LYS A 96 5.20 -6.65 4.66
CA LYS A 96 4.77 -7.16 3.34
C LYS A 96 3.72 -8.28 3.40
N SER A 97 2.97 -8.41 4.49
CA SER A 97 1.93 -9.42 4.63
C SER A 97 0.81 -9.16 3.62
N PRO A 98 0.54 -10.08 2.65
CA PRO A 98 -0.45 -9.85 1.61
C PRO A 98 -1.86 -9.60 2.17
N SER A 99 -2.25 -10.33 3.22
CA SER A 99 -3.56 -10.20 3.85
C SER A 99 -3.71 -8.86 4.57
N LEU A 100 -2.72 -8.47 5.38
CA LEU A 100 -2.77 -7.22 6.13
C LEU A 100 -2.71 -6.01 5.22
N LEU A 101 -1.89 -6.06 4.16
CA LEU A 101 -1.86 -5.02 3.12
C LEU A 101 -3.20 -4.94 2.39
N GLU A 102 -3.81 -6.07 2.02
CA GLU A 102 -5.12 -6.09 1.36
C GLU A 102 -6.22 -5.47 2.23
N ILE A 103 -6.26 -5.84 3.51
CA ILE A 103 -7.21 -5.28 4.48
C ILE A 103 -6.96 -3.79 4.67
N GLY A 104 -5.70 -3.42 4.94
CA GLY A 104 -5.30 -2.04 5.21
C GLY A 104 -5.54 -1.10 4.05
N ALA A 105 -5.18 -1.51 2.83
CA ALA A 105 -5.46 -0.73 1.62
C ALA A 105 -6.97 -0.61 1.33
N THR A 106 -7.75 -1.67 1.59
CA THR A 106 -9.22 -1.59 1.45
C THR A 106 -9.82 -0.60 2.44
N TYR A 107 -9.38 -0.63 3.69
CA TYR A 107 -9.79 0.37 4.69
C TYR A 107 -9.36 1.78 4.27
N GLY A 108 -8.09 1.94 3.85
CA GLY A 108 -7.52 3.19 3.36
C GLY A 108 -8.37 3.83 2.25
N TYR A 109 -8.72 3.03 1.24
CA TYR A 109 -9.60 3.48 0.16
C TYR A 109 -10.97 3.94 0.66
N LEU A 110 -11.60 3.18 1.55
CA LEU A 110 -12.94 3.53 2.03
C LEU A 110 -12.92 4.77 2.92
N ALA A 111 -11.96 4.86 3.85
CA ALA A 111 -11.93 5.91 4.87
C ALA A 111 -11.26 7.21 4.38
N TYR A 112 -10.19 7.13 3.59
CA TYR A 112 -9.37 8.28 3.22
C TYR A 112 -9.65 8.78 1.80
N GLU A 113 -9.85 7.90 0.82
CA GLU A 113 -10.18 8.30 -0.55
C GLU A 113 -11.68 8.58 -0.71
N MET A 114 -12.53 7.68 -0.23
CA MET A 114 -14.00 7.81 -0.34
C MET A 114 -14.62 8.57 0.83
N HIS A 115 -13.81 9.02 1.80
CA HIS A 115 -14.23 9.76 3.00
C HIS A 115 -15.40 9.10 3.77
N GLN A 116 -15.49 7.77 3.76
CA GLN A 116 -16.51 7.10 4.57
C GLN A 116 -16.18 7.26 6.06
N PRO A 117 -17.19 7.46 6.93
CA PRO A 117 -17.01 7.42 8.36
C PRO A 117 -16.26 6.15 8.81
N PRO A 118 -15.26 6.24 9.71
CA PRO A 118 -14.40 5.11 10.08
C PRO A 118 -15.15 3.82 10.47
N GLN A 119 -16.28 3.95 11.18
CA GLN A 119 -17.11 2.81 11.56
C GLN A 119 -17.79 2.15 10.35
N GLN A 120 -18.24 2.94 9.38
CA GLN A 120 -18.82 2.43 8.14
C GLN A 120 -17.76 1.76 7.27
N ALA A 121 -16.58 2.38 7.13
CA ALA A 121 -15.44 1.79 6.43
C ALA A 121 -15.06 0.43 7.03
N TYR A 122 -14.93 0.36 8.36
CA TYR A 122 -14.64 -0.89 9.07
C TYR A 122 -15.69 -1.99 8.82
N ARG A 123 -16.99 -1.67 8.91
CA ARG A 123 -18.07 -2.63 8.62
C ARG A 123 -18.01 -3.13 7.18
N THR A 124 -17.73 -2.24 6.24
CA THR A 124 -17.58 -2.59 4.82
C THR A 124 -16.37 -3.50 4.60
N VAL A 125 -15.23 -3.21 5.22
CA VAL A 125 -14.04 -4.10 5.19
C VAL A 125 -14.41 -5.48 5.74
N LYS A 126 -15.05 -5.56 6.90
CA LYS A 126 -15.45 -6.85 7.52
C LYS A 126 -16.33 -7.68 6.60
N ARG A 127 -17.24 -7.04 5.85
CA ARG A 127 -18.10 -7.71 4.86
C ARG A 127 -17.31 -8.14 3.62
N MET A 128 -16.49 -7.26 3.04
CA MET A 128 -15.73 -7.54 1.82
C MET A 128 -14.62 -8.57 2.03
N LYS A 129 -14.07 -8.64 3.25
CA LYS A 129 -12.91 -9.43 3.63
C LYS A 129 -13.27 -10.54 4.61
N SER A 130 -14.51 -11.02 4.58
CA SER A 130 -15.03 -12.06 5.47
C SER A 130 -14.29 -13.40 5.42
N PHE A 131 -13.46 -13.60 4.38
CA PHE A 131 -12.58 -14.76 4.23
C PHE A 131 -11.27 -14.65 5.03
N TYR A 132 -10.96 -13.48 5.62
CA TYR A 132 -9.88 -13.33 6.61
C TYR A 132 -10.44 -13.41 8.03
N SER A 133 -9.61 -13.80 9.00
CA SER A 133 -10.05 -13.87 10.39
C SER A 133 -10.36 -12.46 10.94
N ASN A 134 -11.25 -12.39 11.94
CA ASN A 134 -11.53 -11.12 12.62
C ASN A 134 -10.27 -10.46 13.19
N GLU A 135 -9.33 -11.27 13.70
CA GLU A 135 -8.04 -10.79 14.20
C GLU A 135 -7.22 -10.12 13.09
N GLN A 136 -7.12 -10.75 11.91
CA GLN A 136 -6.43 -10.16 10.77
C GLN A 136 -7.09 -8.86 10.32
N ILE A 137 -8.43 -8.81 10.30
CA ILE A 137 -9.19 -7.62 9.92
C ILE A 137 -8.90 -6.46 10.88
N VAL A 138 -9.02 -6.70 12.19
CA VAL A 138 -8.73 -5.69 13.21
C VAL A 138 -7.28 -5.22 13.10
N LYS A 139 -6.33 -6.15 12.98
CA LYS A 139 -4.90 -5.85 12.87
C LYS A 139 -4.57 -5.03 11.62
N GLY A 140 -5.09 -5.41 10.45
CA GLY A 140 -4.86 -4.71 9.20
C GLY A 140 -5.46 -3.29 9.19
N VAL A 141 -6.66 -3.13 9.75
CA VAL A 141 -7.29 -1.80 9.90
C VAL A 141 -6.51 -0.91 10.86
N ASN A 142 -6.06 -1.43 12.00
CA ASN A 142 -5.29 -0.66 12.96
C ASN A 142 -3.92 -0.23 12.39
N ARG A 143 -3.24 -1.12 11.66
CA ARG A 143 -2.00 -0.77 10.95
C ARG A 143 -2.22 0.32 9.90
N ALA A 144 -3.33 0.28 9.16
CA ALA A 144 -3.67 1.33 8.20
C ALA A 144 -3.94 2.67 8.87
N LYS A 145 -4.69 2.68 9.98
CA LYS A 145 -4.89 3.89 10.79
C LYS A 145 -3.56 4.44 11.29
N GLN A 146 -2.71 3.60 11.90
CA GLN A 146 -1.41 4.03 12.40
C GLN A 146 -0.51 4.58 11.28
N TYR A 147 -0.53 3.95 10.11
CA TYR A 147 0.29 4.39 8.98
C TYR A 147 -0.21 5.71 8.36
N LEU A 148 -1.52 5.85 8.17
CA LEU A 148 -2.13 6.98 7.48
C LEU A 148 -2.52 8.12 8.42
N PHE A 149 -2.47 7.91 9.74
CA PHE A 149 -2.63 8.98 10.71
C PHE A 149 -1.45 9.95 10.56
N VAL A 150 -1.80 11.22 10.34
CA VAL A 150 -0.89 12.34 10.48
C VAL A 150 -1.38 13.04 11.75
N PRO A 151 -0.61 13.01 12.86
CA PRO A 151 -0.97 13.79 14.04
C PRO A 151 -1.11 15.24 13.61
N THR A 152 -2.09 15.95 14.15
CA THR A 152 -2.10 17.41 14.01
C THR A 152 -0.86 18.01 14.66
N ASP A 153 -0.46 19.23 14.27
CA ASP A 153 0.68 19.92 14.91
C ASP A 153 0.50 20.02 16.44
N ASP A 154 -0.75 20.18 16.91
CA ASP A 154 -1.11 20.20 18.32
C ASP A 154 -0.94 18.83 19.00
N GLU A 155 -1.27 17.73 18.31
CA GLU A 155 -1.11 16.36 18.82
C GLU A 155 0.36 15.91 18.78
N ALA A 156 1.14 16.39 17.80
CA ALA A 156 2.58 16.15 17.71
C ALA A 156 3.36 16.90 18.80
N ALA A 157 2.92 18.10 19.17
CA ALA A 157 3.53 18.90 20.24
C ALA A 157 3.25 18.35 21.65
N ALA A 158 2.28 17.44 21.79
CA ALA A 158 1.88 16.83 23.06
C ALA A 158 2.52 15.44 23.33
N LEU A 159 3.37 14.94 22.42
CA LEU A 159 4.14 13.69 22.52
C LEU A 159 5.59 13.95 22.92
#